data_AF-A0A917DK57-F1
#
_entry.id   AF-A0A917DK57-F1
#
_cell.length_a   1.000
_cell.length_b   1.000
_cell.length_c   1.000
_cell.angle_alpha   90.00
_cell.angle_beta   90.00
_cell.angle_gamma   90.00
#
_symmetry.space_group_name_H-M   'P 1'
#
loop_
_entity.id
_entity.type
_entity.pdbx_description
1 polymer ?
#
loop_
_entity_poly.entity_id
_entity_poly.type
_entity_poly.pdbx_seq_one_letter_code
_entity_poly.pdbx_strand_id
1 'polypeptide(L)'
;MTPPPIEAVLACIEADARAGRVDGWSWSTVIDEKVGEAVVERELFERIHEVGGVDARFPVGNAGLIHVYGYLFSTVRTPYGYKSDRWNDGVLAGALGLPDGWFRLGDSATETPLQRVSDAARPLLADPSRSSQVAEWEADGIRQRAVITPPAGGGSAALVSGIDDGSGMKLLTIFPVGDTAAFFRDTLAGEPRLRWNAARPPSPWPQTRRRVPVTDA
;
A
#
# COMPACT_ATOMS: atom_id res chain seq x y z
N MET A 1 19.31 -5.95 -7.12
CA MET A 1 18.95 -6.91 -6.06
C MET A 1 18.11 -7.99 -6.73
N THR A 2 18.39 -9.27 -6.47
CA THR A 2 17.58 -10.38 -7.00
C THR A 2 16.23 -10.40 -6.27
N PRO A 3 15.09 -10.57 -6.96
CA PRO A 3 13.81 -10.74 -6.29
C PRO A 3 13.86 -11.91 -5.30
N PRO A 4 13.13 -11.84 -4.17
CA PRO A 4 13.07 -12.95 -3.23
C PRO A 4 12.38 -14.18 -3.85
N PRO A 5 12.58 -15.39 -3.29
CA PRO A 5 11.80 -16.56 -3.70
C PRO A 5 10.31 -16.31 -3.49
N ILE A 6 9.49 -16.55 -4.53
CA ILE A 6 8.05 -16.31 -4.48
C ILE A 6 7.37 -17.08 -3.34
N GLU A 7 7.79 -18.30 -3.07
CA GLU A 7 7.22 -19.14 -2.00
C GLU A 7 7.35 -18.52 -0.60
N ALA A 8 8.47 -17.84 -0.32
CA ALA A 8 8.66 -17.14 0.96
C ALA A 8 7.68 -15.97 1.11
N VAL A 9 7.38 -15.28 0.00
CA VAL A 9 6.40 -14.18 -0.04
C VAL A 9 4.98 -14.72 0.13
N LEU A 10 4.62 -15.79 -0.59
CA LEU A 10 3.29 -16.40 -0.48
C LEU A 10 3.01 -16.92 0.93
N ALA A 11 4.00 -17.49 1.62
CA ALA A 11 3.86 -17.92 3.01
C ALA A 11 3.57 -16.74 3.98
N CYS A 12 4.19 -15.58 3.75
CA CYS A 12 3.90 -14.37 4.53
C CYS A 12 2.48 -13.86 4.26
N ILE A 13 2.06 -13.84 2.98
CA ILE A 13 0.70 -13.44 2.60
C ILE A 13 -0.35 -14.33 3.26
N GLU A 14 -0.14 -15.65 3.24
CA GLU A 14 -1.07 -16.58 3.88
C GLU A 14 -1.16 -16.34 5.40
N ALA A 15 -0.02 -16.09 6.06
CA ALA A 15 0.02 -15.75 7.48
C ALA A 15 -0.73 -14.44 7.79
N ASP A 16 -0.59 -13.42 6.94
CA ASP A 16 -1.29 -12.15 7.10
C ASP A 16 -2.79 -12.24 6.82
N ALA A 17 -3.19 -13.00 5.81
CA ALA A 17 -4.59 -13.26 5.49
C ALA A 17 -5.27 -14.00 6.66
N ARG A 18 -4.61 -15.06 7.19
CA ARG A 18 -5.11 -15.81 8.35
C ARG A 18 -5.22 -14.95 9.61
N ALA A 19 -4.34 -13.96 9.77
CA ALA A 19 -4.36 -13.01 10.88
C ALA A 19 -5.29 -11.80 10.63
N GLY A 20 -5.98 -11.72 9.49
CA GLY A 20 -6.88 -10.61 9.15
C GLY A 20 -6.16 -9.28 8.88
N ARG A 21 -4.84 -9.27 8.67
CA ARG A 21 -4.07 -8.02 8.52
C ARG A 21 -4.28 -7.35 7.15
N VAL A 22 -4.66 -8.13 6.15
CA VAL A 22 -4.93 -7.65 4.78
C VAL A 22 -6.13 -6.68 4.75
N ASP A 23 -7.14 -6.91 5.59
CA ASP A 23 -8.38 -6.12 5.65
C ASP A 23 -8.17 -4.68 6.11
N GLY A 24 -7.07 -4.44 6.82
CA GLY A 24 -6.72 -3.10 7.28
C GLY A 24 -6.09 -2.22 6.19
N TRP A 25 -5.98 -2.69 4.95
CA TRP A 25 -5.43 -1.96 3.81
C TRP A 25 -6.52 -1.58 2.80
N SER A 26 -6.37 -0.42 2.17
CA SER A 26 -7.31 0.11 1.17
C SER A 26 -7.08 -0.52 -0.21
N TRP A 27 -7.76 0.02 -1.22
CA TRP A 27 -7.57 -0.38 -2.62
C TRP A 27 -6.52 0.50 -3.31
N SER A 28 -5.75 -0.11 -4.20
CA SER A 28 -4.68 0.53 -4.95
C SER A 28 -4.60 -0.04 -6.37
N THR A 29 -4.07 0.74 -7.30
CA THR A 29 -3.76 0.31 -8.66
C THR A 29 -2.27 -0.02 -8.84
N VAL A 30 -1.98 -1.06 -9.62
CA VAL A 30 -0.60 -1.36 -10.05
C VAL A 30 -0.12 -0.45 -11.18
N ILE A 31 -1.00 0.36 -11.78
CA ILE A 31 -0.61 1.35 -12.78
C ILE A 31 0.11 2.50 -12.08
N ASP A 32 1.37 2.75 -12.43
CA ASP A 32 2.12 3.85 -11.85
C ASP A 32 1.71 5.20 -12.45
N GLU A 33 1.43 6.18 -11.59
CA GLU A 33 0.98 7.52 -11.98
C GLU A 33 1.98 8.29 -12.86
N LYS A 34 3.27 7.93 -12.85
CA LYS A 34 4.32 8.62 -13.61
C LYS A 34 4.63 7.93 -14.92
N VAL A 35 4.57 6.60 -14.95
CA VAL A 35 4.90 5.81 -16.17
C VAL A 35 3.66 5.44 -16.97
N GLY A 36 2.49 5.34 -16.34
CA GLY A 36 1.24 4.91 -16.98
C GLY A 36 1.17 3.40 -17.26
N GLU A 37 2.13 2.63 -16.74
CA GLU A 37 2.26 1.18 -16.94
C GLU A 37 2.16 0.42 -15.62
N ALA A 38 1.85 -0.88 -15.71
CA ALA A 38 1.77 -1.75 -14.56
C ALA A 38 3.18 -2.01 -13.99
N VAL A 39 3.35 -1.78 -12.67
CA VAL A 39 4.62 -2.01 -11.98
C VAL A 39 4.73 -3.38 -11.31
N VAL A 40 3.65 -4.17 -11.40
CA VAL A 40 3.55 -5.56 -10.97
C VAL A 40 2.91 -6.32 -12.13
N GLU A 41 3.57 -7.39 -12.56
CA GLU A 41 3.05 -8.26 -13.63
C GLU A 41 1.71 -8.87 -13.25
N ARG A 42 0.84 -9.05 -14.26
CA ARG A 42 -0.53 -9.56 -14.05
C ARG A 42 -0.56 -10.90 -13.32
N GLU A 43 0.27 -11.86 -13.74
CA GLU A 43 0.30 -13.21 -13.15
C GLU A 43 0.67 -13.17 -11.66
N LEU A 44 1.68 -12.36 -11.31
CA LEU A 44 2.07 -12.14 -9.92
C LEU A 44 0.95 -11.46 -9.14
N PHE A 45 0.33 -10.42 -9.71
CA PHE A 45 -0.80 -9.72 -9.11
C PHE A 45 -1.94 -10.68 -8.79
N GLU A 46 -2.36 -11.51 -9.76
CA GLU A 46 -3.46 -12.45 -9.59
C GLU A 46 -3.10 -13.48 -8.51
N ARG A 47 -1.86 -13.99 -8.51
CA ARG A 47 -1.40 -14.97 -7.53
C ARG A 47 -1.35 -14.46 -6.10
N ILE A 48 -0.84 -13.25 -5.85
CA ILE A 48 -0.76 -12.70 -4.48
C ILE A 48 -2.16 -12.39 -3.92
N HIS A 49 -3.12 -11.98 -4.75
CA HIS A 49 -4.49 -11.71 -4.31
C HIS A 49 -5.30 -12.98 -4.08
N GLU A 50 -5.08 -14.02 -4.90
CA GLU A 50 -5.65 -15.35 -4.67
C GLU A 50 -5.22 -15.89 -3.29
N VAL A 51 -3.92 -15.89 -2.99
CA VAL A 51 -3.39 -16.36 -1.69
C VAL A 51 -3.82 -15.44 -0.55
N GLY A 52 -3.94 -14.14 -0.80
CA GLY A 52 -4.44 -13.17 0.16
C GLY A 52 -5.94 -13.23 0.43
N GLY A 53 -6.69 -14.06 -0.32
CA GLY A 53 -8.15 -14.19 -0.19
C GLY A 53 -8.93 -12.93 -0.59
N VAL A 54 -8.37 -12.11 -1.49
CA VAL A 54 -8.98 -10.84 -1.93
C VAL A 54 -9.58 -11.01 -3.32
N ASP A 55 -10.87 -10.68 -3.49
CA ASP A 55 -11.52 -10.56 -4.80
C ASP A 55 -11.06 -9.30 -5.54
N ALA A 56 -9.83 -9.32 -6.02
CA ALA A 56 -9.20 -8.24 -6.77
C ALA A 56 -9.29 -8.48 -8.27
N ARG A 57 -9.25 -7.39 -9.05
CA ARG A 57 -9.27 -7.46 -10.52
C ARG A 57 -8.23 -6.52 -11.09
N PHE A 58 -7.28 -7.10 -11.81
CA PHE A 58 -6.21 -6.32 -12.42
C PHE A 58 -6.79 -5.15 -13.25
N PRO A 59 -6.27 -3.92 -13.08
CA PRO A 59 -5.06 -3.56 -12.32
C PRO A 59 -5.29 -3.14 -10.86
N VAL A 60 -6.50 -3.29 -10.31
CA VAL A 60 -6.88 -2.78 -8.98
C VAL A 60 -7.02 -3.91 -7.95
N GLY A 61 -6.33 -3.77 -6.82
CA GLY A 61 -6.29 -4.76 -5.76
C GLY A 61 -6.02 -4.18 -4.37
N ASN A 62 -5.71 -5.05 -3.42
CA ASN A 62 -5.39 -4.65 -2.05
C ASN A 62 -4.03 -3.94 -2.01
N ALA A 63 -4.02 -2.77 -1.37
CA ALA A 63 -2.85 -1.91 -1.31
C ALA A 63 -1.68 -2.56 -0.55
N GLY A 64 -1.94 -3.32 0.51
CA GLY A 64 -0.90 -4.04 1.25
C GLY A 64 -0.23 -5.11 0.39
N LEU A 65 -1.03 -5.93 -0.30
CA LEU A 65 -0.51 -6.95 -1.22
C LEU A 65 0.31 -6.34 -2.35
N ILE A 66 -0.18 -5.25 -2.97
CA ILE A 66 0.53 -4.56 -4.05
C ILE A 66 1.82 -3.90 -3.54
N HIS A 67 1.72 -3.03 -2.53
CA HIS A 67 2.82 -2.16 -2.13
C HIS A 67 3.88 -2.89 -1.30
N VAL A 68 3.49 -3.80 -0.41
CA VAL A 68 4.43 -4.52 0.46
C VAL A 68 5.04 -5.70 -0.28
N TYR A 69 4.20 -6.56 -0.88
CA TYR A 69 4.66 -7.79 -1.50
C TYR A 69 4.93 -7.66 -2.99
N GLY A 70 4.02 -7.08 -3.77
CA GLY A 70 4.18 -6.90 -5.21
C GLY A 70 5.42 -6.08 -5.57
N TYR A 71 5.71 -5.02 -4.82
CA TYR A 71 6.87 -4.16 -5.09
C TYR A 71 8.22 -4.87 -4.89
N LEU A 72 8.30 -5.97 -4.14
CA LEU A 72 9.54 -6.76 -4.02
C LEU A 72 10.00 -7.35 -5.37
N PHE A 73 9.07 -7.50 -6.32
CA PHE A 73 9.33 -8.01 -7.66
C PHE A 73 9.30 -6.92 -8.72
N SER A 74 9.03 -5.67 -8.34
CA SER A 74 8.97 -4.57 -9.29
C SER A 74 10.37 -4.22 -9.81
N THR A 75 10.57 -4.44 -11.10
CA THR A 75 11.81 -4.09 -11.83
C THR A 75 11.76 -2.69 -12.43
N VAL A 76 10.65 -1.97 -12.24
CA VAL A 76 10.47 -0.63 -12.81
C VAL A 76 11.32 0.37 -12.04
N ARG A 77 12.30 0.95 -12.75
CA ARG A 77 13.15 2.01 -12.23
C ARG A 77 12.41 3.34 -12.36
N THR A 78 12.11 3.97 -11.23
CA THR A 78 11.59 5.35 -11.18
C THR A 78 12.75 6.33 -11.04
N PRO A 79 12.52 7.65 -11.23
CA PRO A 79 13.53 8.67 -10.90
C PRO A 79 14.02 8.61 -9.44
N TYR A 80 13.27 7.96 -8.55
CA TYR A 80 13.56 7.82 -7.13
C TYR A 80 14.14 6.44 -6.75
N GLY A 81 14.57 5.63 -7.73
CA GLY A 81 15.04 4.26 -7.51
C GLY A 81 14.00 3.20 -7.88
N TYR A 82 14.26 1.94 -7.53
CA TYR A 82 13.30 0.85 -7.69
C TYR A 82 12.22 0.96 -6.62
N LYS A 83 10.98 0.56 -6.96
CA LYS A 83 9.91 0.50 -5.94
C LYS A 83 10.22 -0.47 -4.81
N SER A 84 11.03 -1.51 -5.07
CA SER A 84 11.55 -2.44 -4.07
C SER A 84 12.54 -1.79 -3.09
N ASP A 85 13.22 -0.70 -3.48
CA ASP A 85 14.22 -0.04 -2.62
C ASP A 85 13.56 0.50 -1.35
N ARG A 86 12.27 0.90 -1.43
CA ARG A 86 11.43 1.34 -0.30
C ARG A 86 11.54 0.46 0.95
N TRP A 87 11.71 -0.84 0.76
CA TRP A 87 11.76 -1.82 1.85
C TRP A 87 13.17 -2.26 2.21
N ASN A 88 14.15 -1.99 1.34
CA ASN A 88 15.46 -2.62 1.37
C ASN A 88 16.61 -1.63 1.64
N ASP A 89 16.47 -0.35 1.27
CA ASP A 89 17.54 0.65 1.40
C ASP A 89 17.68 1.23 2.82
N GLY A 90 16.71 0.98 3.70
CA GLY A 90 16.70 1.47 5.08
C GLY A 90 16.25 2.93 5.23
N VAL A 91 15.99 3.66 4.15
CA VAL A 91 15.63 5.10 4.21
C VAL A 91 14.30 5.30 4.92
N LEU A 92 13.30 4.46 4.62
CA LEU A 92 12.01 4.53 5.33
C LEU A 92 12.14 4.14 6.81
N ALA A 93 12.94 3.12 7.12
CA ALA A 93 13.18 2.72 8.51
C ALA A 93 13.85 3.86 9.29
N GLY A 94 14.90 4.47 8.73
CA GLY A 94 15.56 5.63 9.31
C GLY A 94 14.64 6.84 9.49
N ALA A 95 13.75 7.10 8.54
CA ALA A 95 12.73 8.16 8.65
C ALA A 95 11.74 7.93 9.81
N LEU A 96 11.58 6.68 10.26
CA LEU A 96 10.75 6.27 11.39
C LEU A 96 11.55 6.02 12.67
N GLY A 97 12.87 6.23 12.65
CA GLY A 97 13.76 5.94 13.79
C GLY A 97 13.92 4.44 14.08
N LEU A 98 13.72 3.59 13.07
CA LEU A 98 13.81 2.13 13.15
C LEU A 98 15.14 1.63 12.53
N PRO A 99 15.61 0.43 12.89
CA PRO A 99 16.79 -0.19 12.27
C PRO A 99 16.63 -0.38 10.75
N ASP A 100 17.69 -0.20 9.96
CA ASP A 100 17.66 -0.22 8.48
C ASP A 100 16.97 -1.45 7.86
N GLY A 101 17.14 -2.63 8.47
CA GLY A 101 16.54 -3.88 8.00
C GLY A 101 15.07 -4.07 8.39
N TRP A 102 14.47 -3.14 9.13
CA TRP A 102 13.18 -3.36 9.79
C TRP A 102 12.07 -3.82 8.85
N PHE A 103 12.02 -3.36 7.59
CA PHE A 103 10.97 -3.75 6.64
C PHE A 103 11.38 -4.87 5.67
N ARG A 104 12.62 -5.36 5.73
CA ARG A 104 13.12 -6.37 4.80
C ARG A 104 12.44 -7.71 5.02
N LEU A 105 12.18 -8.43 3.93
CA LEU A 105 11.72 -9.81 3.99
C LEU A 105 12.82 -10.70 4.59
N GLY A 106 12.47 -11.53 5.57
CA GLY A 106 13.40 -12.48 6.21
C GLY A 106 14.16 -11.94 7.43
N ASP A 107 14.14 -10.62 7.67
CA ASP A 107 14.85 -10.01 8.82
C ASP A 107 14.12 -10.21 10.17
N SER A 108 12.94 -10.84 10.18
CA SER A 108 12.24 -11.30 11.38
C SER A 108 11.73 -12.72 11.19
N ALA A 109 11.89 -13.56 12.20
CA ALA A 109 11.42 -14.94 12.20
C ALA A 109 9.93 -15.06 12.60
N THR A 110 9.36 -14.04 13.23
CA THR A 110 8.03 -14.10 13.85
C THR A 110 7.03 -13.12 13.26
N GLU A 111 7.49 -12.10 12.55
CA GLU A 111 6.64 -11.06 11.99
C GLU A 111 6.79 -11.03 10.47
N THR A 112 5.69 -10.73 9.78
CA THR A 112 5.72 -10.51 8.33
C THR A 112 6.11 -9.06 8.02
N PRO A 113 6.60 -8.77 6.80
CA PRO A 113 6.79 -7.38 6.36
C PRO A 113 5.51 -6.55 6.45
N LEU A 114 4.35 -7.08 6.04
CA LEU A 114 3.09 -6.34 6.09
C LEU A 114 2.67 -6.01 7.52
N GLN A 115 2.88 -6.93 8.47
CA GLN A 115 2.67 -6.65 9.89
C GLN A 115 3.54 -5.47 10.35
N ARG A 116 4.86 -5.55 10.14
CA ARG A 116 5.78 -4.49 10.60
C ARG A 116 5.49 -3.14 9.97
N VAL A 117 5.14 -3.12 8.67
CA VAL A 117 4.72 -1.89 7.97
C VAL A 117 3.41 -1.36 8.58
N SER A 118 2.43 -2.23 8.81
CA SER A 118 1.14 -1.83 9.39
C SER A 118 1.29 -1.26 10.79
N ASP A 119 2.09 -1.93 11.64
CA ASP A 119 2.30 -1.55 13.04
C ASP A 119 3.04 -0.21 13.15
N ALA A 120 3.96 0.08 12.23
CA ALA A 120 4.64 1.38 12.16
C ALA A 120 3.74 2.50 11.59
N ALA A 121 2.91 2.19 10.58
CA ALA A 121 2.17 3.20 9.83
C ALA A 121 0.81 3.57 10.44
N ARG A 122 0.06 2.60 10.99
CA ARG A 122 -1.30 2.83 11.49
C ARG A 122 -1.38 3.88 12.60
N PRO A 123 -0.50 3.87 13.62
CA PRO A 123 -0.55 4.89 14.67
C PRO A 123 -0.38 6.30 14.12
N LEU A 124 0.47 6.48 13.10
CA LEU A 124 0.71 7.77 12.46
C LEU A 124 -0.52 8.32 11.73
N LEU A 125 -1.35 7.44 11.15
CA LEU A 125 -2.62 7.84 10.54
C LEU A 125 -3.72 8.13 11.57
N ALA A 126 -3.76 7.34 12.65
CA ALA A 126 -4.82 7.41 13.64
C ALA A 126 -4.66 8.62 14.58
N ASP A 127 -3.45 8.83 15.09
CA ASP A 127 -3.11 9.90 16.04
C ASP A 127 -1.77 10.54 15.65
N PRO A 128 -1.75 11.37 14.59
CA PRO A 128 -0.54 12.04 14.14
C PRO A 128 -0.01 12.99 15.23
N SER A 129 1.31 12.96 15.44
CA SER A 129 1.96 13.89 16.37
C SER A 129 1.69 15.36 16.00
N ARG A 130 1.75 16.27 16.98
CA ARG A 130 1.55 17.71 16.73
C ARG A 130 2.57 18.34 15.77
N SER A 131 3.74 17.72 15.61
CA SER A 131 4.78 18.14 14.67
C SER A 131 4.60 17.54 13.27
N SER A 132 3.64 16.64 13.08
CA SER A 132 3.30 16.10 11.76
C SER A 132 2.49 17.11 10.95
N GLN A 133 2.72 17.13 9.64
CA GLN A 133 1.85 17.82 8.70
C GLN A 133 0.72 16.86 8.28
N VAL A 134 -0.53 17.33 8.30
CA VAL A 134 -1.70 16.52 7.96
C VAL A 134 -2.50 17.23 6.87
N ALA A 135 -2.84 16.50 5.82
CA ALA A 135 -3.75 16.93 4.77
C ALA A 135 -4.88 15.91 4.60
N GLU A 136 -6.08 16.41 4.39
CA GLU A 136 -7.25 15.61 4.06
C GLU A 136 -7.98 16.24 2.89
N TRP A 137 -8.51 15.41 2.00
CA TRP A 137 -9.35 15.85 0.92
C TRP A 137 -10.33 14.74 0.54
N GLU A 138 -11.42 15.15 -0.10
CA GLU A 138 -12.33 14.23 -0.75
C GLU A 138 -12.06 14.23 -2.24
N ALA A 139 -11.98 13.04 -2.81
CA ALA A 139 -11.96 12.82 -4.24
C ALA A 139 -12.81 11.60 -4.50
N ASP A 140 -13.63 11.65 -5.54
CA ASP A 140 -14.39 10.47 -5.94
C ASP A 140 -15.32 9.92 -4.82
N GLY A 141 -15.83 10.80 -3.95
CA GLY A 141 -16.68 10.40 -2.82
C GLY A 141 -15.96 9.54 -1.77
N ILE A 142 -14.63 9.55 -1.78
CA ILE A 142 -13.77 8.87 -0.81
C ILE A 142 -12.89 9.93 -0.13
N ARG A 143 -12.74 9.82 1.20
CA ARG A 143 -11.83 10.70 1.94
C ARG A 143 -10.44 10.09 1.95
N GLN A 144 -9.44 10.86 1.52
CA GLN A 144 -8.03 10.51 1.62
C GLN A 144 -7.34 11.37 2.67
N ARG A 145 -6.54 10.73 3.53
CA ARG A 145 -5.67 11.39 4.51
C ARG A 145 -4.21 11.16 4.13
N ALA A 146 -3.39 12.19 4.29
CA ALA A 146 -1.95 12.13 4.22
C ALA A 146 -1.35 12.72 5.50
N VAL A 147 -0.39 12.01 6.08
CA VAL A 147 0.38 12.43 7.24
C VAL A 147 1.85 12.40 6.85
N ILE A 148 2.56 13.50 7.07
CA ILE A 148 4.02 13.57 6.91
C ILE A 148 4.62 13.78 8.29
N THR A 149 5.46 12.84 8.73
CA THR A 149 6.16 12.93 10.02
C THR A 149 7.18 14.07 10.01
N PRO A 150 7.65 14.54 11.17
CA PRO A 150 8.89 15.28 11.21
C PRO A 150 10.05 14.41 10.67
N PRO A 151 11.07 15.01 10.04
CA PRO A 151 12.27 14.30 9.64
C PRO A 151 13.00 13.67 10.84
N ALA A 152 13.54 12.47 10.67
CA ALA A 152 14.35 11.77 11.67
C ALA A 152 15.84 11.76 11.29
N GLY A 153 16.67 10.95 11.97
CA GLY A 153 18.15 10.94 11.99
C GLY A 153 18.93 10.84 10.66
N GLY A 154 18.25 10.91 9.50
CA GLY A 154 18.83 11.01 8.16
C GLY A 154 18.24 12.16 7.31
N GLY A 155 17.49 13.09 7.92
CA GLY A 155 16.91 14.25 7.24
C GLY A 155 15.66 13.96 6.40
N SER A 156 15.26 12.70 6.26
CA SER A 156 14.01 12.29 5.59
C SER A 156 12.86 12.13 6.59
N ALA A 157 11.66 12.48 6.17
CA ALA A 157 10.40 12.18 6.84
C ALA A 157 9.74 10.94 6.23
N ALA A 158 8.69 10.42 6.87
CA ALA A 158 7.82 9.40 6.30
C ALA A 158 6.47 10.04 5.93
N LEU A 159 5.99 9.79 4.71
CA LEU A 159 4.59 9.99 4.36
C LEU A 159 3.82 8.71 4.61
N VAL A 160 2.68 8.82 5.29
CA VAL A 160 1.68 7.78 5.41
C VAL A 160 0.37 8.28 4.82
N SER A 161 -0.26 7.50 3.95
CA SER A 161 -1.59 7.81 3.43
C SER A 161 -2.57 6.72 3.74
N GLY A 162 -3.81 7.12 4.03
CA GLY A 162 -4.93 6.24 4.23
C GLY A 162 -6.17 6.73 3.50
N ILE A 163 -7.10 5.80 3.33
CA ILE A 163 -8.39 5.99 2.68
C ILE A 163 -9.49 5.65 3.68
N ASP A 164 -10.49 6.51 3.77
CA ASP A 164 -11.75 6.24 4.46
C ASP A 164 -12.89 6.26 3.44
N ASP A 165 -13.46 5.09 3.20
CA ASP A 165 -14.60 4.84 2.31
C ASP A 165 -15.94 4.78 3.06
N GLY A 166 -15.95 5.22 4.33
CA GLY A 166 -17.10 5.12 5.23
C GLY A 166 -17.05 3.89 6.14
N SER A 167 -16.13 2.95 5.91
CA SER A 167 -15.87 1.81 6.81
C SER A 167 -14.76 2.07 7.83
N GLY A 168 -14.19 3.28 7.84
CA GLY A 168 -13.06 3.67 8.68
C GLY A 168 -11.75 3.76 7.91
N MET A 169 -10.78 4.44 8.51
CA MET A 169 -9.48 4.72 7.88
C MET A 169 -8.64 3.44 7.70
N LYS A 170 -8.38 3.08 6.44
CA LYS A 170 -7.51 1.96 6.03
C LYS A 170 -6.21 2.48 5.45
N LEU A 171 -5.12 1.74 5.66
CA LEU A 171 -3.79 2.11 5.19
C LEU A 171 -3.71 1.93 3.66
N LEU A 172 -3.23 2.96 2.96
CA LEU A 172 -2.98 2.90 1.53
C LEU A 172 -1.50 2.65 1.26
N THR A 173 -0.63 3.55 1.72
CA THR A 173 0.79 3.48 1.41
C THR A 173 1.64 4.24 2.41
N ILE A 174 2.93 3.93 2.43
CA ILE A 174 3.95 4.63 3.21
C ILE A 174 5.26 4.68 2.40
N PHE A 175 5.96 5.82 2.42
CA PHE A 175 7.26 6.00 1.76
C PHE A 175 8.03 7.21 2.30
N PRO A 176 9.37 7.28 2.13
CA PRO A 176 10.16 8.40 2.61
C PRO A 176 9.98 9.66 1.74
N VAL A 177 10.06 10.82 2.38
CA VAL A 177 9.98 12.15 1.75
C VAL A 177 11.18 12.97 2.19
N GLY A 178 11.95 13.49 1.23
CA GLY A 178 13.09 14.36 1.48
C GLY A 178 12.66 15.80 1.81
N ASP A 179 12.22 16.56 0.80
CA ASP A 179 11.70 17.92 1.00
C ASP A 179 10.22 17.90 1.36
N THR A 180 9.93 17.86 2.65
CA THR A 180 8.55 17.81 3.18
C THR A 180 7.74 19.04 2.83
N ALA A 181 8.37 20.23 2.77
CA ALA A 181 7.68 21.48 2.49
C ALA A 181 7.28 21.58 1.02
N ALA A 182 8.16 21.22 0.10
CA ALA A 182 7.83 21.12 -1.33
C ALA A 182 6.77 20.06 -1.56
N PHE A 183 6.94 18.88 -0.98
CA PHE A 183 6.00 17.78 -1.14
C PHE A 183 4.58 18.13 -0.66
N PHE A 184 4.47 18.79 0.50
CA PHE A 184 3.17 19.20 1.03
C PHE A 184 2.50 20.28 0.17
N ARG A 185 3.27 21.27 -0.31
CA ARG A 185 2.77 22.27 -1.27
C ARG A 185 2.25 21.61 -2.54
N ASP A 186 2.98 20.67 -3.11
CA ASP A 186 2.59 19.96 -4.34
C ASP A 186 1.39 19.03 -4.12
N THR A 187 1.25 18.47 -2.92
CA THR A 187 0.10 17.64 -2.53
C THR A 187 -1.17 18.48 -2.49
N LEU A 188 -1.10 19.69 -1.93
CA LEU A 188 -2.22 20.61 -1.88
C LEU A 188 -2.44 21.40 -3.17
N ALA A 189 -1.45 21.43 -4.06
CA ALA A 189 -1.57 22.08 -5.35
C ALA A 189 -2.46 21.25 -6.30
N GLY A 190 -3.41 21.94 -6.94
CA GLY A 190 -4.31 21.40 -7.95
C GLY A 190 -5.63 20.87 -7.41
N GLU A 191 -6.47 20.37 -8.32
CA GLU A 191 -7.77 19.83 -7.98
C GLU A 191 -7.66 18.57 -7.09
N PRO A 192 -8.59 18.38 -6.13
CA PRO A 192 -8.68 17.15 -5.35
C PRO A 192 -8.84 15.93 -6.26
N ARG A 193 -7.94 14.97 -6.10
CA ARG A 193 -7.96 13.68 -6.82
C ARG A 193 -7.36 12.60 -5.93
N LEU A 194 -7.65 11.34 -6.22
CA LEU A 194 -6.96 10.21 -5.59
C LEU A 194 -5.46 10.25 -5.96
N ARG A 195 -4.59 10.00 -4.97
CA ARG A 195 -3.13 10.10 -5.11
C ARG A 195 -2.42 8.86 -4.59
N TRP A 196 -1.20 8.63 -5.07
CA TRP A 196 -0.31 7.55 -4.68
C TRP A 196 -0.91 6.17 -4.94
N ASN A 197 -1.46 6.03 -6.14
CA ASN A 197 -2.13 4.84 -6.66
C ASN A 197 -3.42 4.47 -5.91
N ALA A 198 -3.97 5.37 -5.09
CA ALA A 198 -5.30 5.17 -4.51
C ALA A 198 -6.33 4.84 -5.59
N ALA A 199 -7.10 3.78 -5.37
CA ALA A 199 -8.16 3.35 -6.27
C ALA A 199 -9.43 3.08 -5.47
N ARG A 200 -10.58 3.11 -6.16
CA ARG A 200 -11.82 2.60 -5.57
C ARG A 200 -11.77 1.07 -5.52
N PRO A 201 -12.48 0.43 -4.57
CA PRO A 201 -12.85 -0.96 -4.75
C PRO A 201 -13.52 -1.12 -6.13
N PRO A 202 -13.27 -2.21 -6.86
CA PRO A 202 -14.08 -2.52 -8.02
C PRO A 202 -15.55 -2.56 -7.59
N SER A 203 -16.42 -1.87 -8.34
CA SER A 203 -17.86 -1.87 -8.06
C SER A 203 -18.35 -3.32 -7.90
N PRO A 204 -19.21 -3.62 -6.91
CA PRO A 204 -19.77 -4.96 -6.79
C PRO A 204 -20.44 -5.33 -8.11
N TRP A 205 -20.14 -6.52 -8.59
CA TRP A 205 -20.70 -7.05 -9.83
C TRP A 205 -22.23 -7.00 -9.75
N PRO A 206 -22.95 -6.63 -10.83
CA PRO A 206 -24.34 -7.03 -10.93
C PRO A 206 -24.35 -8.55 -10.77
N GLN A 207 -25.05 -9.06 -9.76
CA GLN A 207 -25.22 -10.50 -9.55
C GLN A 207 -25.96 -11.07 -10.77
N THR A 208 -25.23 -11.43 -11.83
CA THR A 208 -25.84 -11.95 -13.05
C THR A 208 -26.29 -13.39 -12.80
N ARG A 209 -27.61 -13.49 -12.63
CA ARG A 209 -28.50 -14.65 -12.77
C ARG A 209 -28.50 -15.64 -11.61
N ARG A 210 -29.52 -15.48 -10.74
CA ARG A 210 -30.21 -16.61 -10.11
C ARG A 210 -30.34 -17.73 -11.13
N ARG A 211 -29.88 -18.94 -10.77
CA ARG A 211 -30.26 -20.18 -11.46
C ARG A 211 -31.78 -20.16 -11.64
N VAL A 212 -32.23 -20.24 -12.89
CA VAL A 212 -33.62 -20.58 -13.19
C VAL A 212 -33.87 -21.94 -12.53
N PRO A 213 -34.92 -22.11 -11.71
CA PRO A 213 -35.28 -23.43 -11.24
C PRO A 213 -35.64 -24.27 -12.47
N VAL A 214 -34.97 -25.41 -12.63
CA VAL A 214 -35.48 -26.47 -13.49
C VAL A 214 -36.78 -26.92 -12.84
N THR A 215 -37.91 -26.57 -13.44
CA THR A 215 -39.19 -27.18 -13.12
C THR A 215 -39.22 -28.54 -13.81
N ASP A 216 -39.14 -29.60 -13.02
CA ASP A 216 -39.56 -30.94 -13.44
C ASP A 216 -41.09 -30.94 -13.62
N ALA A 217 -41.55 -31.18 -14.85
CA ALA A 217 -42.86 -31.74 -15.20
C ALA A 217 -42.85 -32.18 -16.67
#